data_AF-A0A2A3EUB1-F1
#
_entry.id   AF-A0A2A3EUB1-F1
#
_cell.length_a   1.000
_cell.length_b   1.000
_cell.length_c   1.000
_cell.angle_alpha   90.00
_cell.angle_beta   90.00
_cell.angle_gamma   90.00
#
_symmetry.space_group_name_H-M   'P 1'
#
loop_
_entity.id
_entity.type
_entity.pdbx_description
1 polymer ?
#
loop_
_entity_poly.entity_id
_entity_poly.type
_entity_poly.pdbx_seq_one_letter_code
_entity_poly.pdbx_strand_id
1 'polypeptide(L)'
;MSVYARPHDPSRPVVCMDEKPYQLLAHVRDPIPAGPGRDLKEDSEYVRHGTCSIFCWVEPLAGWRRADAQPRRTKVDWARQVKELLCVDYPDAETVVLVMDNLNTHGIGSLYEAFEPAEAFALAQRLEIHHTPKHGSWLNIAEIELSVLTRQCLGRRIEDLETLNAELAAWQRQTNADQRQVQWHFTTDDARIKLRHLYPKT
;
A
#
# COMPACT_ATOMS: atom_id res chain seq x y z
N MET A 1 6.70 -14.55 -8.94
CA MET A 1 5.34 -15.14 -8.88
C MET A 1 5.23 -16.38 -8.02
N SER A 2 6.31 -17.16 -7.82
CA SER A 2 6.33 -18.27 -6.86
C SER A 2 5.92 -17.87 -5.44
N VAL A 3 6.23 -16.62 -5.02
CA VAL A 3 5.82 -16.07 -3.72
C VAL A 3 4.31 -16.05 -3.54
N TYR A 4 3.56 -15.62 -4.56
CA TYR A 4 2.08 -15.59 -4.51
C TYR A 4 1.43 -16.98 -4.53
N ALA A 5 2.18 -18.03 -4.91
CA ALA A 5 1.71 -19.40 -4.89
C ALA A 5 2.00 -20.11 -3.55
N ARG A 6 2.67 -19.44 -2.60
CA ARG A 6 2.90 -20.01 -1.27
C ARG A 6 1.58 -20.13 -0.53
N PRO A 7 1.36 -21.21 0.24
CA PRO A 7 0.19 -21.32 1.11
C PRO A 7 0.24 -20.23 2.18
N HIS A 8 -0.92 -19.90 2.75
CA HIS A 8 -0.99 -19.01 3.89
C HIS A 8 -0.23 -19.60 5.09
N ASP A 9 0.70 -18.83 5.64
CA ASP A 9 1.52 -19.19 6.80
C ASP A 9 1.64 -17.97 7.72
N PRO A 10 0.94 -17.96 8.87
CA PRO A 10 1.00 -16.84 9.82
C PRO A 10 2.40 -16.55 10.38
N SER A 11 3.31 -17.53 10.38
CA SER A 11 4.71 -17.32 10.81
C SER A 11 5.54 -16.63 9.73
N ARG A 12 5.09 -16.73 8.47
CA ARG A 12 5.74 -16.16 7.28
C ARG A 12 4.75 -15.44 6.35
N PRO A 13 4.04 -14.40 6.84
CA PRO A 13 2.98 -13.75 6.07
C PRO A 13 3.55 -13.11 4.80
N VAL A 14 2.78 -13.20 3.70
CA VAL A 14 3.12 -12.55 2.43
C VAL A 14 2.39 -11.21 2.37
N VAL A 15 3.15 -10.13 2.59
CA VAL A 15 2.61 -8.77 2.60
C VAL A 15 3.07 -8.03 1.35
N CYS A 16 2.12 -7.45 0.63
CA CYS A 16 2.37 -6.55 -0.50
C CYS A 16 2.33 -5.11 -0.02
N MET A 17 3.21 -4.26 -0.56
CA MET A 17 3.20 -2.84 -0.27
C MET A 17 3.31 -2.01 -1.55
N ASP A 18 2.54 -0.93 -1.58
CA ASP A 18 2.65 0.13 -2.58
C ASP A 18 2.22 1.47 -1.97
N GLU A 19 2.48 2.55 -2.71
CA GLU A 19 2.34 3.91 -2.23
C GLU A 19 1.91 4.88 -3.34
N LYS A 20 0.98 5.77 -3.03
CA LYS A 20 0.39 6.69 -4.01
C LYS A 20 0.48 8.14 -3.54
N PRO A 21 0.96 9.07 -4.39
CA PRO A 21 0.85 10.50 -4.08
C PRO A 21 -0.62 10.94 -4.12
N TYR A 22 -1.02 11.76 -3.16
CA TYR A 22 -2.37 12.32 -3.06
C TYR A 22 -2.32 13.84 -2.86
N GLN A 23 -3.24 14.56 -3.52
CA GLN A 23 -3.36 16.01 -3.40
C GLN A 23 -4.42 16.37 -2.37
N LEU A 24 -4.05 17.21 -1.41
CA LEU A 24 -4.98 17.73 -0.42
C LEU A 24 -5.65 18.97 -1.00
N LEU A 25 -6.97 18.92 -1.15
CA LEU A 25 -7.78 19.92 -1.83
C LEU A 25 -8.93 20.37 -0.93
N ALA A 26 -9.07 21.69 -0.77
CA ALA A 26 -10.21 22.33 -0.14
C ALA A 26 -11.16 22.92 -1.20
N HIS A 27 -12.40 23.16 -0.80
CA HIS A 27 -13.36 23.88 -1.62
C HIS A 27 -13.14 25.39 -1.52
N VAL A 28 -13.21 26.11 -2.64
CA VAL A 28 -13.27 27.59 -2.62
C VAL A 28 -14.65 28.06 -2.15
N ARG A 29 -15.69 27.31 -2.52
CA ARG A 29 -17.09 27.55 -2.16
C ARG A 29 -17.70 26.25 -1.68
N ASP A 30 -18.46 26.32 -0.60
CA ASP A 30 -19.12 25.14 -0.04
C ASP A 30 -20.00 24.46 -1.11
N PRO A 31 -19.91 23.12 -1.23
CA PRO A 31 -20.72 22.38 -2.20
C PRO A 31 -22.20 22.50 -1.84
N ILE A 32 -23.05 22.58 -2.87
CA ILE A 32 -24.51 22.62 -2.68
C ILE A 32 -25.00 21.17 -2.59
N PRO A 33 -25.58 20.74 -1.46
CA PRO A 33 -26.02 19.36 -1.29
C PRO A 33 -27.03 18.92 -2.34
N ALA A 34 -27.01 17.62 -2.66
CA ALA A 34 -28.04 17.00 -3.49
C ALA A 34 -29.41 17.08 -2.82
N GLY A 35 -30.47 17.15 -3.63
CA GLY A 35 -31.87 17.14 -3.19
C GLY A 35 -32.79 16.57 -4.25
N PRO A 36 -34.10 16.44 -4.00
CA PRO A 36 -35.04 15.90 -4.97
C PRO A 36 -34.97 16.64 -6.32
N GLY A 37 -34.57 15.93 -7.38
CA GLY A 37 -34.39 16.48 -8.74
C GLY A 37 -33.17 17.39 -8.92
N ARG A 38 -32.21 17.39 -7.99
CA ARG A 38 -31.00 18.22 -8.04
C ARG A 38 -29.78 17.41 -7.60
N ASP A 39 -28.83 17.22 -8.51
CA ASP A 39 -27.55 16.60 -8.20
C ASP A 39 -26.70 17.49 -7.29
N LEU A 40 -25.74 16.87 -6.61
CA LEU A 40 -24.67 17.56 -5.88
C LEU A 40 -23.97 18.52 -6.84
N LYS A 41 -23.77 19.78 -6.41
CA LYS A 41 -22.99 20.75 -7.18
C LYS A 41 -21.73 21.11 -6.43
N GLU A 42 -20.61 20.79 -7.05
CA GLU A 42 -19.29 21.20 -6.59
C GLU A 42 -18.74 22.23 -7.57
N ASP A 43 -18.18 23.31 -7.04
CA ASP A 43 -17.45 24.28 -7.84
C ASP A 43 -16.18 23.64 -8.42
N SER A 44 -15.86 23.94 -9.68
CA SER A 44 -14.61 23.52 -10.31
C SER A 44 -13.37 24.12 -9.65
N GLU A 45 -13.48 25.30 -9.03
CA GLU A 45 -12.37 25.95 -8.31
C GLU A 45 -12.07 25.21 -6.99
N TYR A 46 -10.79 25.06 -6.68
CA TYR A 46 -10.30 24.41 -5.46
C TYR A 46 -9.07 25.14 -4.90
N VAL A 47 -8.83 25.00 -3.60
CA VAL A 47 -7.61 25.46 -2.95
C VAL A 47 -6.70 24.26 -2.72
N ARG A 48 -5.41 24.38 -3.06
CA ARG A 48 -4.43 23.30 -2.90
C ARG A 48 -3.69 23.46 -1.57
N HIS A 49 -3.75 22.44 -0.72
CA HIS A 49 -3.05 22.38 0.58
C HIS A 49 -1.77 21.54 0.54
N GLY A 50 -1.29 21.23 -0.67
CA GLY A 50 -0.07 20.46 -0.89
C GLY A 50 -0.36 19.02 -1.26
N THR A 51 0.62 18.16 -1.00
CA THR A 51 0.58 16.74 -1.36
C THR A 51 1.09 15.88 -0.21
N CYS A 52 0.54 14.69 -0.09
CA CYS A 52 0.98 13.65 0.85
C CYS A 52 1.19 12.33 0.08
N SER A 53 1.63 11.29 0.78
CA SER A 53 1.72 9.93 0.24
C SER A 53 0.90 8.97 1.08
N ILE A 54 0.02 8.21 0.44
CA ILE A 54 -0.72 7.13 1.06
C ILE A 54 0.11 5.86 0.90
N PHE A 55 0.47 5.23 2.01
CA PHE A 55 1.03 3.88 2.05
C PHE A 55 -0.09 2.87 2.17
N CYS A 56 0.02 1.76 1.45
CA CYS A 56 -0.94 0.66 1.50
C CYS A 56 -0.19 -0.67 1.66
N TRP A 57 -0.57 -1.42 2.69
CA TRP A 57 -0.06 -2.75 3.02
C TRP A 57 -1.21 -3.74 2.91
N VAL A 58 -0.95 -4.89 2.29
CA VAL A 58 -1.98 -5.90 2.05
C VAL A 58 -1.40 -7.29 2.29
N GLU A 59 -2.04 -8.08 3.15
CA GLU A 59 -1.82 -9.53 3.20
C GLU A 59 -2.96 -10.23 2.45
N PRO A 60 -2.72 -10.66 1.20
CA PRO A 60 -3.79 -11.11 0.31
C PRO A 60 -4.57 -12.32 0.84
N LEU A 61 -3.85 -13.28 1.44
CA LEU A 61 -4.42 -14.55 1.90
C LEU A 61 -5.04 -14.45 3.30
N ALA A 62 -4.62 -13.51 4.14
CA ALA A 62 -5.31 -13.21 5.39
C ALA A 62 -6.52 -12.29 5.19
N GLY A 63 -6.60 -11.60 4.04
CA GLY A 63 -7.60 -10.57 3.80
C GLY A 63 -7.39 -9.32 4.65
N TRP A 64 -6.14 -9.04 5.04
CA TRP A 64 -5.77 -7.90 5.88
C TRP A 64 -5.20 -6.76 5.06
N ARG A 65 -5.53 -5.52 5.45
CA ARG A 65 -5.05 -4.26 4.87
C ARG A 65 -4.72 -3.25 5.96
N ARG A 66 -3.68 -2.46 5.72
CA ARG A 66 -3.43 -1.20 6.42
C ARG A 66 -3.17 -0.09 5.41
N ALA A 67 -3.82 1.05 5.58
CA ALA A 67 -3.57 2.24 4.79
C ALA A 67 -3.49 3.47 5.68
N ASP A 68 -2.44 4.26 5.50
CA ASP A 68 -2.23 5.51 6.20
C ASP A 68 -1.50 6.52 5.30
N ALA A 69 -1.77 7.80 5.52
CA ALA A 69 -1.18 8.90 4.78
C ALA A 69 -0.10 9.58 5.60
N GLN A 70 1.07 9.71 4.99
CA GLN A 70 2.23 10.40 5.55
C GLN A 70 2.48 11.71 4.79
N PRO A 71 2.98 12.77 5.46
CA PRO A 71 3.31 14.03 4.78
C PRO A 71 4.37 13.87 3.69
N ARG A 72 5.23 12.86 3.80
CA ARG A 72 6.38 12.61 2.91
C ARG A 72 6.57 11.11 2.70
N ARG A 73 7.42 10.79 1.72
CA ARG A 73 7.79 9.44 1.32
C ARG A 73 9.29 9.33 1.13
N THR A 74 10.01 9.55 2.23
CA THR A 74 11.47 9.40 2.27
C THR A 74 11.86 7.97 2.65
N LYS A 75 13.15 7.64 2.56
CA LYS A 75 13.70 6.38 3.08
C LYS A 75 13.37 6.17 4.56
N VAL A 76 13.46 7.25 5.35
CA VAL A 76 13.17 7.21 6.79
C VAL A 76 11.68 6.96 7.04
N ASP A 77 10.80 7.58 6.25
CA ASP A 77 9.35 7.35 6.37
C ASP A 77 9.02 5.89 6.02
N TRP A 78 9.58 5.35 4.93
CA TRP A 78 9.43 3.95 4.57
C TRP A 78 9.94 3.00 5.67
N ALA A 79 11.12 3.27 6.23
CA ALA A 79 11.70 2.47 7.30
C ALA A 79 10.83 2.44 8.57
N ARG A 80 10.18 3.57 8.90
CA ARG A 80 9.20 3.64 10.00
C ARG A 80 7.96 2.80 9.73
N GLN A 81 7.43 2.84 8.50
CA GLN A 81 6.29 2.00 8.12
C GLN A 81 6.63 0.50 8.18
N VAL A 82 7.85 0.12 7.77
CA VAL A 82 8.35 -1.25 7.91
C VAL A 82 8.50 -1.66 9.37
N LYS A 83 9.02 -0.77 10.23
CA LYS A 83 9.09 -1.04 11.67
C LYS A 83 7.70 -1.26 12.26
N GLU A 84 6.71 -0.46 11.88
CA GLU A 84 5.32 -0.66 12.31
C GLU A 84 4.76 -2.00 11.82
N LEU A 85 5.00 -2.37 10.56
CA LEU A 85 4.63 -3.68 10.04
C LEU A 85 5.19 -4.83 10.90
N LEU A 86 6.47 -4.75 11.24
CA LEU A 86 7.15 -5.82 11.97
C LEU A 86 6.84 -5.83 13.47
N CYS A 87 6.64 -4.67 14.08
CA CYS A 87 6.52 -4.55 15.54
C CYS A 87 5.08 -4.41 16.03
N VAL A 88 4.14 -4.03 15.16
CA VAL A 88 2.74 -3.79 15.51
C VAL A 88 1.81 -4.72 14.75
N ASP A 89 1.93 -4.79 13.42
CA ASP A 89 1.02 -5.61 12.60
C ASP A 89 1.35 -7.10 12.72
N TYR A 90 2.64 -7.46 12.71
CA TYR A 90 3.13 -8.83 12.78
C TYR A 90 4.26 -9.02 13.82
N PRO A 91 4.01 -8.72 15.12
CA PRO A 91 5.03 -8.85 16.16
C PRO A 91 5.55 -10.27 16.32
N ASP A 92 4.69 -11.28 16.13
CA ASP A 92 5.00 -12.68 16.37
C ASP A 92 5.47 -13.43 15.12
N ALA A 93 5.47 -12.80 13.94
CA ALA A 93 5.94 -13.43 12.71
C ALA A 93 7.47 -13.56 12.73
N GLU A 94 7.98 -14.74 12.37
CA GLU A 94 9.41 -15.01 12.26
C GLU A 94 10.02 -14.21 11.11
N THR A 95 9.32 -14.13 9.98
CA THR A 95 9.77 -13.39 8.79
C THR A 95 8.58 -12.88 8.01
N VAL A 96 8.51 -11.58 7.72
CA VAL A 96 7.53 -11.06 6.76
C VAL A 96 8.12 -11.16 5.35
N VAL A 97 7.38 -11.81 4.44
CA VAL A 97 7.73 -11.87 3.02
C VAL A 97 7.15 -10.62 2.35
N LEU A 98 7.99 -9.62 2.14
CA LEU A 98 7.58 -8.31 1.64
C LEU A 98 7.70 -8.24 0.11
N VAL A 99 6.57 -8.09 -0.57
CA VAL A 99 6.48 -7.85 -2.01
C VAL A 99 6.23 -6.37 -2.28
N MET A 100 7.10 -5.73 -3.07
CA MET A 100 6.96 -4.30 -3.39
C MET A 100 7.62 -3.95 -4.72
N ASP A 101 7.48 -2.71 -5.18
CA ASP A 101 8.21 -2.23 -6.35
C ASP A 101 9.72 -2.06 -6.05
N ASN A 102 10.48 -1.54 -7.02
CA ASN A 102 11.93 -1.34 -6.89
C ASN A 102 12.28 0.15 -6.84
N LEU A 103 11.57 0.92 -6.00
CA LEU A 103 11.91 2.31 -5.74
C LEU A 103 13.20 2.40 -4.91
N ASN A 104 13.97 3.48 -5.10
CA ASN A 104 15.25 3.69 -4.40
C ASN A 104 15.12 3.84 -2.87
N THR A 105 13.90 4.04 -2.37
CA THR A 105 13.57 4.07 -0.94
C THR A 105 13.37 2.68 -0.35
N HIS A 106 13.15 1.67 -1.19
CA HIS A 106 12.72 0.33 -0.79
C HIS A 106 13.90 -0.62 -0.65
N GLY A 107 14.51 -0.62 0.53
CA GLY A 107 15.61 -1.54 0.78
C GLY A 107 16.17 -1.47 2.18
N ILE A 108 16.96 -2.49 2.53
CA ILE A 108 17.60 -2.62 3.84
C ILE A 108 18.44 -1.39 4.21
N GLY A 109 19.08 -0.74 3.23
CA GLY A 109 19.83 0.49 3.46
C GLY A 109 19.00 1.62 4.10
N SER A 110 17.70 1.70 3.80
CA SER A 110 16.78 2.68 4.42
C SER A 110 16.58 2.42 5.91
N LEU A 111 16.65 1.15 6.36
CA LEU A 111 16.58 0.82 7.79
C LEU A 111 17.82 1.33 8.53
N TYR A 112 19.00 1.16 7.95
CA TYR A 112 20.26 1.67 8.52
C TYR A 112 20.38 3.19 8.45
N GLU A 113 19.66 3.84 7.53
CA GLU A 113 19.56 5.29 7.48
C GLU A 113 18.63 5.84 8.59
N ALA A 114 17.63 5.06 9.01
CA ALA A 114 16.58 5.50 9.92
C ALA A 114 16.80 5.11 11.40
N PHE A 115 17.49 3.99 11.66
CA PHE A 115 17.61 3.39 12.99
C PHE A 115 19.05 3.07 13.35
N GLU A 116 19.31 2.90 14.65
CA GLU A 116 20.61 2.45 15.14
C GLU A 116 20.99 1.08 14.55
N PRO A 117 22.27 0.80 14.29
CA PRO A 117 22.70 -0.39 13.54
C PRO A 117 22.17 -1.72 14.09
N ALA A 118 22.06 -1.86 15.41
CA ALA A 118 21.54 -3.07 16.05
C ALA A 118 20.05 -3.27 15.79
N GLU A 119 19.27 -2.19 15.83
CA GLU A 119 17.83 -2.22 15.54
C GLU A 119 17.58 -2.44 14.04
N ALA A 120 18.29 -1.70 13.19
CA ALA A 120 18.20 -1.86 11.74
C ALA A 120 18.52 -3.30 11.31
N PHE A 121 19.56 -3.91 11.90
CA PHE A 121 19.91 -5.31 11.65
C PHE A 121 18.80 -6.25 12.10
N ALA A 122 18.25 -6.07 13.31
CA ALA A 122 17.17 -6.91 13.83
C ALA A 122 15.91 -6.85 12.93
N LEU A 123 15.53 -5.65 12.47
CA LEU A 123 14.42 -5.48 11.51
C LEU A 123 14.72 -6.15 10.17
N ALA A 124 15.94 -5.96 9.64
CA ALA A 124 16.36 -6.55 8.37
C ALA A 124 16.33 -8.08 8.38
N GLN A 125 16.67 -8.72 9.50
CA GLN A 125 16.61 -10.19 9.64
C GLN A 125 15.19 -10.76 9.59
N ARG A 126 14.17 -9.93 9.84
CA ARG A 126 12.76 -10.33 9.80
C ARG A 126 12.11 -10.10 8.43
N LEU A 127 12.88 -9.76 7.40
CA LEU A 127 12.37 -9.46 6.06
C LEU A 127 12.90 -10.41 5.00
N GLU A 128 11.99 -10.98 4.20
CA GLU A 128 12.29 -11.62 2.93
C GLU A 128 11.73 -10.73 1.80
N ILE A 129 12.58 -9.92 1.16
CA ILE A 129 12.14 -8.92 0.16
C ILE A 129 12.09 -9.53 -1.25
N HIS A 130 10.96 -9.32 -1.93
CA HIS A 130 10.76 -9.64 -3.34
C HIS A 130 10.30 -8.42 -4.12
N HIS A 131 11.08 -8.01 -5.12
CA HIS A 131 10.69 -6.90 -5.98
C HIS A 131 9.83 -7.38 -7.15
N THR A 132 8.78 -6.64 -7.47
CA THR A 132 8.06 -6.84 -8.73
C THR A 132 8.97 -6.49 -9.92
N PRO A 133 8.82 -7.16 -11.07
CA PRO A 133 9.61 -6.82 -12.25
C PRO A 133 9.45 -5.35 -12.66
N LYS A 134 10.47 -4.78 -13.30
CA LYS A 134 10.37 -3.44 -13.90
C LYS A 134 9.18 -3.41 -14.88
N HIS A 135 8.36 -2.37 -14.80
CA HIS A 135 7.11 -2.22 -15.55
C HIS A 135 6.05 -3.32 -15.28
N GLY A 136 6.22 -4.12 -14.22
CA GLY A 136 5.31 -5.16 -13.79
C GLY A 136 4.47 -4.77 -12.58
N SER A 137 4.18 -3.48 -12.40
CA SER A 137 3.48 -2.96 -11.22
C SER A 137 2.09 -3.59 -11.04
N TRP A 138 1.41 -3.92 -12.15
CA TRP A 138 0.15 -4.68 -12.18
C TRP A 138 0.17 -6.06 -11.46
N LEU A 139 1.36 -6.59 -11.14
CA LEU A 139 1.53 -7.79 -10.32
C LEU A 139 1.56 -7.51 -8.81
N ASN A 140 1.58 -6.24 -8.39
CA ASN A 140 1.55 -5.82 -7.00
C ASN A 140 0.10 -5.67 -6.53
N ILE A 141 -0.31 -6.51 -5.57
CA ILE A 141 -1.68 -6.49 -5.05
C ILE A 141 -1.97 -5.18 -4.30
N ALA A 142 -0.96 -4.55 -3.70
CA ALA A 142 -1.15 -3.27 -3.04
C ALA A 142 -1.53 -2.14 -4.02
N GLU A 143 -1.02 -2.16 -5.26
CA GLU A 143 -1.43 -1.20 -6.32
C GLU A 143 -2.92 -1.37 -6.70
N ILE A 144 -3.38 -2.63 -6.77
CA ILE A 144 -4.78 -2.96 -7.03
C ILE A 144 -5.66 -2.46 -5.89
N GLU A 145 -5.27 -2.67 -4.63
CA GLU A 145 -6.04 -2.20 -3.47
C GLU A 145 -6.02 -0.66 -3.37
N LEU A 146 -4.91 0.01 -3.71
CA LEU A 146 -4.89 1.48 -3.85
C LEU A 146 -5.90 1.99 -4.88
N SER A 147 -6.10 1.25 -5.98
CA SER A 147 -7.12 1.57 -6.99
C SER A 147 -8.55 1.31 -6.50
N VAL A 148 -8.75 0.32 -5.61
CA VAL A 148 -10.04 0.08 -4.93
C VAL A 148 -10.33 1.19 -3.91
N LEU A 149 -9.38 1.47 -3.02
CA LEU A 149 -9.42 2.55 -2.05
C LEU A 149 -9.74 3.89 -2.71
N THR A 150 -9.09 4.20 -3.83
CA THR A 150 -9.32 5.47 -4.55
C THR A 150 -10.78 5.61 -4.98
N ARG A 151 -11.38 4.54 -5.52
CA ARG A 151 -12.77 4.54 -5.99
C ARG A 151 -13.79 4.55 -4.86
N GLN A 152 -13.48 3.91 -3.73
CA GLN A 152 -14.41 3.74 -2.62
C GLN A 152 -14.35 4.89 -1.62
N CYS A 153 -13.18 5.49 -1.42
CA CYS A 153 -12.91 6.41 -0.31
C CYS A 153 -12.46 7.80 -0.77
N LEU A 154 -11.71 7.90 -1.87
CA LEU A 154 -10.98 9.13 -2.25
C LEU A 154 -11.62 9.90 -3.41
N GLY A 155 -12.86 9.58 -3.77
CA GLY A 155 -13.61 10.23 -4.86
C GLY A 155 -14.10 11.65 -4.57
N ARG A 156 -13.68 12.25 -3.46
CA ARG A 156 -14.08 13.59 -3.00
C ARG A 156 -12.86 14.42 -2.60
N ARG A 157 -13.06 15.73 -2.42
CA ARG A 157 -12.02 16.63 -1.90
C ARG A 157 -11.81 16.38 -0.40
N ILE A 158 -10.55 16.23 -0.01
CA ILE A 158 -10.10 16.10 1.37
C ILE A 158 -8.94 17.09 1.53
N GLU A 159 -9.09 18.02 2.48
CA GLU A 159 -8.24 19.21 2.54
C GLU A 159 -7.02 19.06 3.45
N ASP A 160 -7.01 18.07 4.32
CA ASP A 160 -6.00 17.90 5.34
C ASP A 160 -5.69 16.43 5.62
N LEU A 161 -4.55 16.20 6.27
CA LEU A 161 -4.00 14.87 6.53
C LEU A 161 -4.77 14.12 7.63
N GLU A 162 -5.36 14.84 8.58
CA GLU A 162 -6.11 14.24 9.70
C GLU A 162 -7.41 13.64 9.18
N THR A 163 -8.19 14.41 8.42
CA THR A 163 -9.39 13.94 7.75
C THR A 163 -9.07 12.78 6.82
N LEU A 164 -8.00 12.88 6.02
CA LEU A 164 -7.59 11.77 5.14
C LEU A 164 -7.33 10.48 5.93
N ASN A 165 -6.56 10.56 7.02
CA ASN A 165 -6.26 9.38 7.85
C ASN A 165 -7.51 8.82 8.56
N ALA A 166 -8.47 9.66 8.96
CA ALA A 166 -9.73 9.20 9.53
C ALA A 166 -10.54 8.37 8.51
N GLU A 167 -10.58 8.82 7.25
CA GLU A 167 -11.25 8.13 6.15
C GLU A 167 -10.55 6.81 5.78
N LEU A 168 -9.22 6.82 5.67
CA LEU A 168 -8.41 5.62 5.44
C LEU A 168 -8.62 4.59 6.57
N ALA A 169 -8.67 5.05 7.82
CA ALA A 169 -8.93 4.21 8.97
C ALA A 169 -10.33 3.60 8.95
N ALA A 170 -11.34 4.35 8.50
CA ALA A 170 -12.70 3.83 8.33
C ALA A 170 -12.76 2.77 7.22
N TRP A 171 -12.14 3.06 6.07
CA TRP A 171 -12.07 2.14 4.93
C TRP A 171 -11.38 0.82 5.27
N GLN A 172 -10.21 0.87 5.93
CA GLN A 172 -9.48 -0.35 6.29
C GLN A 172 -10.24 -1.18 7.34
N ARG A 173 -10.94 -0.54 8.30
CA ARG A 173 -11.76 -1.27 9.29
C ARG A 173 -12.88 -2.05 8.61
N GLN A 174 -13.58 -1.41 7.68
CA GLN A 174 -14.64 -2.07 6.91
C GLN A 174 -14.06 -3.21 6.05
N THR A 175 -12.99 -2.93 5.31
CA THR A 175 -12.38 -3.92 4.40
C THR A 175 -11.83 -5.14 5.15
N ASN A 176 -11.25 -4.93 6.34
CA ASN A 176 -10.74 -6.02 7.17
C ASN A 176 -11.86 -6.81 7.87
N ALA A 177 -12.97 -6.15 8.24
CA ALA A 177 -14.13 -6.83 8.80
C ALA A 177 -14.78 -7.80 7.80
N ASP A 178 -14.76 -7.46 6.51
CA ASP A 178 -15.25 -8.33 5.43
C ASP A 178 -14.32 -9.54 5.17
N GLN A 179 -13.09 -9.54 5.70
CA GLN A 179 -12.05 -10.57 5.52
C GLN A 179 -11.88 -11.03 4.06
N ARG A 180 -12.04 -10.10 3.10
CA ARG A 180 -12.03 -10.43 1.68
C ARG A 180 -10.64 -10.89 1.26
N GLN A 181 -10.43 -12.19 1.11
CA GLN A 181 -9.18 -12.71 0.54
C GLN A 181 -9.07 -12.33 -0.94
N VAL A 182 -7.84 -12.13 -1.41
CA VAL A 182 -7.57 -11.90 -2.83
C VAL A 182 -7.23 -13.24 -3.47
N GLN A 183 -8.12 -13.74 -4.33
CA GLN A 183 -7.83 -14.93 -5.14
C GLN A 183 -7.06 -14.51 -6.40
N TRP A 184 -5.79 -14.93 -6.46
CA TRP A 184 -4.92 -14.60 -7.59
C TRP A 184 -5.08 -15.64 -8.71
N HIS A 185 -5.65 -15.22 -9.84
CA HIS A 185 -5.91 -16.12 -10.98
C HIS A 185 -4.73 -16.21 -11.96
N PHE A 186 -3.72 -15.34 -11.84
CA PHE A 186 -2.58 -15.31 -12.75
C PHE A 186 -1.45 -16.20 -12.26
N THR A 187 -1.33 -17.39 -12.85
CA THR A 187 -0.47 -18.45 -12.32
C THR A 187 1.00 -18.25 -12.72
N THR A 188 1.90 -19.00 -12.07
CA THR A 188 3.31 -19.03 -12.46
C THR A 188 3.49 -19.58 -13.89
N ASP A 189 2.60 -20.44 -14.37
CA ASP A 189 2.63 -20.95 -15.74
C ASP A 189 2.22 -19.88 -16.74
N ASP A 190 1.18 -19.11 -16.43
CA ASP A 190 0.80 -17.93 -17.22
C ASP A 190 1.94 -16.91 -17.29
N ALA A 191 2.67 -16.72 -16.19
CA ALA A 191 3.84 -15.85 -16.12
C ALA A 191 4.94 -16.30 -17.07
N ARG A 192 5.29 -17.59 -17.05
CA ARG A 192 6.35 -18.16 -17.90
C ARG A 192 6.07 -17.94 -19.39
N ILE A 193 4.79 -17.98 -19.77
CA ILE A 193 4.35 -17.75 -21.15
C ILE A 193 4.33 -16.25 -21.48
N LYS A 194 3.60 -15.44 -20.70
CA LYS A 194 3.37 -14.02 -21.01
C LYS A 194 4.59 -13.13 -20.77
N LEU A 195 5.43 -13.48 -19.78
CA LEU A 195 6.61 -12.71 -19.38
C LEU A 195 7.92 -13.35 -19.85
N ARG A 196 7.90 -14.17 -20.90
CA ARG A 196 9.08 -14.87 -21.43
C ARG A 196 10.31 -13.98 -21.60
N HIS A 197 10.11 -12.69 -21.93
CA HIS A 197 11.17 -11.73 -22.17
C HIS A 197 11.92 -11.30 -20.90
N LEU A 198 11.37 -11.58 -19.72
CA LEU A 198 11.99 -11.32 -18.41
C LEU A 198 12.85 -12.49 -17.92
N TYR A 199 12.76 -13.66 -18.55
CA TYR A 199 13.59 -14.80 -18.22
C TYR A 199 14.91 -14.74 -19.00
N PRO A 200 16.04 -15.19 -18.41
CA PRO A 200 17.30 -15.30 -19.13
C PRO A 200 17.12 -16.15 -20.38
N LYS A 201 17.63 -15.68 -21.53
CA LYS A 201 17.75 -16.54 -22.70
C LYS A 201 18.89 -17.51 -22.42
N THR A 202 18.56 -18.79 -22.26
CA THR A 202 19.53 -19.90 -22.34
C THR A 202 20.24 -19.89 -23.68
#